data_AF-A0A7J8TH61-F1
#
_entry.id   AF-A0A7J8TH61-F1
#
_cell.length_a   1.000
_cell.length_b   1.000
_cell.length_c   1.000
_cell.angle_alpha   90.00
_cell.angle_beta   90.00
_cell.angle_gamma   90.00
#
_symmetry.space_group_name_H-M   'P 1'
#
loop_
_entity.id
_entity.type
_entity.pdbx_description
1 polymer ?
#
loop_
_entity_poly.entity_id
_entity_poly.type
_entity_poly.pdbx_seq_one_letter_code
_entity_poly.pdbx_strand_id
1 'polypeptide(L)'
;TEQEVEQAIIRSAIDFKRDPWPKVLDNAKDLVKKMLNLDPKQRLTTQEVLEHSWLQNTKKAPNVPLDEIVKARLKQFSIMNKVKKRAL
;
A
#
# COMPACT_ATOMS: atom_id res chain seq x y z
N THR A 1 -5.92 -0.93 19.17
CA THR A 1 -5.89 0.41 19.81
C THR A 1 -4.89 1.30 19.08
N GLU A 2 -4.90 2.62 19.28
CA GLU A 2 -3.98 3.55 18.58
C GLU A 2 -2.51 3.20 18.82
N GLN A 3 -2.17 2.80 20.05
CA GLN A 3 -0.83 2.34 20.43
C GLN A 3 -0.35 1.14 19.59
N GLU A 4 -1.23 0.19 19.25
CA GLU A 4 -0.85 -0.94 18.39
C GLU A 4 -0.50 -0.49 16.96
N VAL A 5 -1.18 0.55 16.47
CA VAL A 5 -0.92 1.13 15.15
C VAL A 5 0.43 1.85 15.14
N GLU A 6 0.72 2.66 16.17
CA GLU A 6 2.01 3.34 16.32
C GLU A 6 3.17 2.34 16.37
N GLN A 7 3.03 1.28 17.18
CA GLN A 7 4.03 0.22 17.26
C GLN A 7 4.18 -0.54 15.94
N ALA A 8 3.12 -0.69 15.15
CA ALA A 8 3.20 -1.28 13.82
C ALA A 8 3.95 -0.36 12.83
N ILE A 9 3.74 0.95 12.92
CA ILE A 9 4.46 1.95 12.11
C ILE A 9 5.96 1.93 12.43
N ILE A 10 6.32 1.93 13.73
CA ILE A 10 7.72 1.89 14.18
C ILE A 10 8.41 0.60 13.75
N ARG A 11 7.70 -0.53 13.74
CA ARG A 11 8.24 -1.81 13.26
C ARG A 11 8.45 -1.84 11.75
N SER A 12 7.71 -1.02 10.98
CA SER A 12 7.62 -1.05 9.51
C SER A 12 7.52 -2.47 8.93
N ALA A 13 6.85 -3.35 9.66
CA ALA A 13 6.66 -4.74 9.27
C ALA A 13 5.45 -4.82 8.34
N ILE A 14 5.68 -4.73 7.03
CA ILE A 14 4.62 -4.89 6.03
C ILE A 14 4.46 -6.37 5.69
N ASP A 15 3.24 -6.90 5.89
CA ASP A 15 2.91 -8.29 5.57
C ASP A 15 2.37 -8.42 4.14
N PHE A 16 3.23 -8.93 3.24
CA PHE A 16 2.89 -9.25 1.85
C PHE A 16 2.46 -10.71 1.63
N LYS A 17 2.24 -11.49 2.69
CA LYS A 17 1.88 -12.92 2.60
C LYS A 17 0.38 -13.15 2.51
N ARG A 18 -0.43 -12.23 3.05
CA ARG A 18 -1.90 -12.36 3.08
C ARG A 18 -2.54 -11.93 1.76
N ASP A 19 -3.61 -12.62 1.36
CA ASP A 19 -4.40 -12.21 0.20
C ASP A 19 -4.87 -10.75 0.31
N PRO A 20 -4.74 -9.96 -0.78
CA PRO A 20 -4.41 -10.37 -2.15
C PRO A 20 -2.91 -10.31 -2.52
N TRP A 21 -2.02 -9.99 -1.58
CA TRP A 21 -0.63 -9.65 -1.89
C TRP A 21 0.16 -10.71 -2.66
N PRO A 22 -0.01 -12.03 -2.45
CA PRO A 22 0.67 -13.03 -3.26
C PRO A 22 0.39 -12.89 -4.77
N LYS A 23 -0.78 -12.35 -5.16
CA LYS A 23 -1.17 -12.12 -6.57
C LYS A 23 -0.62 -10.82 -7.16
N VAL A 24 -0.07 -9.93 -6.33
CA VAL A 24 0.48 -8.64 -6.76
C VAL A 24 1.90 -8.83 -7.29
N LEU A 25 2.25 -8.09 -8.34
CA LEU A 25 3.60 -8.09 -8.91
C LEU A 25 4.67 -7.66 -7.89
N ASP A 26 5.83 -8.30 -7.94
CA ASP A 26 6.91 -8.01 -6.99
C ASP A 26 7.50 -6.60 -7.16
N ASN A 27 7.50 -6.05 -8.38
CA ASN A 27 7.91 -4.66 -8.60
C ASN A 27 6.97 -3.64 -7.92
N ALA A 28 5.68 -3.95 -7.80
CA ALA A 28 4.72 -3.12 -7.08
C ALA A 28 4.98 -3.20 -5.56
N LYS A 29 5.22 -4.41 -5.04
CA LYS A 29 5.58 -4.61 -3.63
C LYS A 29 6.90 -3.92 -3.27
N ASP A 30 7.88 -3.99 -4.16
CA ASP A 30 9.19 -3.33 -4.01
C ASP A 30 9.03 -1.80 -3.89
N LEU A 31 8.22 -1.19 -4.76
CA LEU A 31 7.94 0.24 -4.66
C LEU A 31 7.33 0.60 -3.30
N VAL A 32 6.30 -0.15 -2.85
CA VAL A 32 5.65 0.10 -1.56
C VAL A 32 6.64 -0.03 -0.40
N LYS A 33 7.52 -1.05 -0.41
CA LYS A 33 8.57 -1.23 0.61
C LYS A 33 9.51 -0.02 0.67
N LYS A 34 9.98 0.46 -0.48
CA LYS A 34 10.91 1.59 -0.56
C LYS A 34 10.25 2.93 -0.18
N MET A 35 8.96 3.10 -0.47
CA MET A 35 8.19 4.27 -0.02
C MET A 35 7.93 4.28 1.49
N LEU A 36 7.82 3.10 2.10
CA LEU A 36 7.57 2.92 3.53
C LEU A 36 8.85 2.62 4.34
N ASN A 37 10.01 3.03 3.81
CA ASN A 37 11.28 2.88 4.52
C ASN A 37 11.26 3.66 5.85
N LEU A 38 11.76 3.00 6.90
CA LEU A 38 11.89 3.56 8.25
C LEU A 38 12.84 4.75 8.25
N ASP A 39 13.98 4.63 7.57
CA ASP A 39 14.94 5.71 7.43
C ASP A 39 14.43 6.70 6.36
N PRO A 40 14.08 7.94 6.72
CA PRO A 40 13.63 8.95 5.77
C PRO A 40 14.68 9.27 4.69
N LYS A 41 15.97 9.08 4.97
CA LYS A 41 17.05 9.32 4.00
C LYS A 41 17.14 8.23 2.93
N GLN A 42 16.65 7.04 3.24
CA GLN A 42 16.60 5.89 2.33
C GLN A 42 15.19 5.72 1.72
N ARG A 43 14.26 6.62 2.04
CA ARG A 43 12.92 6.64 1.47
C ARG A 43 12.99 7.28 0.09
N LEU A 44 12.36 6.66 -0.89
CA LEU A 44 12.29 7.21 -2.24
C LEU A 44 11.68 8.62 -2.22
N THR A 45 12.35 9.52 -2.92
CA THR A 45 11.80 10.82 -3.28
C THR A 45 10.68 10.67 -4.30
N THR A 46 9.83 11.69 -4.42
CA THR A 46 8.75 11.70 -5.40
C THR A 46 9.26 11.49 -6.83
N GLN A 47 10.42 12.05 -7.17
CA GLN A 47 11.01 11.89 -8.50
C GLN A 47 11.43 10.44 -8.75
N GLU A 48 12.13 9.81 -7.80
CA GLU A 48 12.53 8.41 -7.93
C GLU A 48 11.34 7.45 -7.96
N VAL A 49 10.25 7.78 -7.24
CA VAL A 49 8.99 7.03 -7.34
C VAL A 49 8.44 7.08 -8.76
N LEU A 50 8.38 8.28 -9.37
CA LEU A 50 7.89 8.45 -10.74
C LEU A 50 8.74 7.67 -11.75
N GLU A 51 10.05 7.62 -11.55
CA GLU A 51 10.99 6.89 -12.41
C GLU A 51 10.98 5.36 -12.17
N HIS A 52 10.29 4.89 -11.12
CA HIS A 52 10.27 3.47 -10.79
C HIS A 52 9.60 2.61 -11.88
N SER A 53 10.18 1.44 -12.14
CA SER A 53 9.76 0.53 -13.22
C SER A 53 8.28 0.14 -13.17
N TRP A 54 7.66 0.09 -11.98
CA TRP A 54 6.24 -0.20 -11.83
C TRP A 54 5.34 0.93 -12.39
N LEU A 55 5.69 2.20 -12.17
CA LEU A 55 4.95 3.35 -12.71
C LEU A 55 5.31 3.64 -14.16
N GLN A 56 6.57 3.44 -14.55
CA GLN A 56 7.01 3.65 -15.94
C GLN A 56 6.44 2.59 -16.90
N ASN A 57 6.27 1.35 -16.45
CA ASN A 57 5.78 0.25 -17.28
C ASN A 57 4.29 -0.05 -17.06
N THR A 58 3.45 0.97 -16.86
CA THR A 58 1.99 0.80 -16.72
C THR A 58 1.35 0.04 -17.89
N LYS A 59 1.94 0.12 -19.10
CA LYS A 59 1.52 -0.65 -20.28
C LYS A 59 1.78 -2.17 -20.17
N LYS A 60 2.70 -2.60 -19.29
CA LYS A 60 3.04 -4.01 -19.04
C LYS A 60 2.40 -4.55 -17.76
N ALA A 61 1.80 -3.69 -16.94
CA ALA A 61 1.04 -4.15 -15.79
C ALA A 61 -0.22 -4.89 -16.32
N PRO A 62 -0.46 -6.13 -15.91
CA PRO A 62 -1.61 -6.87 -16.40
C PRO A 62 -2.89 -6.15 -15.93
N ASN A 63 -3.80 -5.87 -16.87
CA ASN A 63 -5.09 -5.28 -16.57
C ASN A 63 -6.02 -6.33 -15.94
N VAL A 64 -5.65 -6.77 -14.73
CA VAL A 64 -6.39 -7.78 -13.98
C VAL A 64 -7.55 -7.08 -13.28
N PRO A 65 -8.80 -7.57 -13.46
CA PRO A 65 -9.93 -7.06 -12.69
C PRO A 65 -9.63 -7.11 -11.20
N LEU A 66 -9.97 -6.03 -10.48
CA LEU A 66 -9.86 -6.02 -9.02
C LEU A 66 -10.71 -7.16 -8.44
N ASP A 67 -10.07 -7.99 -7.62
CA ASP A 67 -10.71 -9.11 -6.92
C ASP A 67 -11.87 -8.57 -6.05
N GLU A 68 -12.98 -9.29 -5.98
CA GLU A 68 -14.19 -8.87 -5.22
C GLU A 68 -13.88 -8.62 -3.74
N ILE A 69 -12.93 -9.36 -3.17
CA ILE A 69 -12.47 -9.15 -1.79
C ILE A 69 -11.81 -7.77 -1.65
N VAL A 70 -11.04 -7.35 -2.65
CA VAL A 70 -10.37 -6.04 -2.64
C VAL A 70 -11.40 -4.93 -2.78
N LYS A 71 -12.37 -5.07 -3.69
CA LYS A 71 -13.48 -4.10 -3.85
C LYS A 71 -14.27 -3.94 -2.55
N ALA A 72 -14.64 -5.05 -1.90
CA ALA A 72 -15.38 -5.04 -0.64
C ALA A 72 -14.61 -4.33 0.48
N ARG A 73 -13.31 -4.64 0.64
CA ARG A 73 -12.43 -3.98 1.63
C ARG A 73 -12.29 -2.48 1.38
N LEU A 74 -12.11 -2.07 0.13
CA LEU A 74 -12.03 -0.64 -0.24
C LEU A 74 -13.35 0.10 0.07
N LYS A 75 -14.50 -0.52 -0.23
CA LYS A 75 -15.82 0.04 0.09
C LYS A 75 -16.00 0.22 1.61
N GLN A 76 -15.68 -0.80 2.40
CA GLN A 76 -15.74 -0.75 3.86
C GLN A 76 -14.81 0.34 4.42
N PHE A 77 -13.58 0.43 3.92
CA PHE A 77 -12.63 1.47 4.34
C PHE A 77 -13.15 2.88 4.07
N SER A 78 -13.74 3.12 2.89
CA SER A 78 -14.35 4.41 2.55
C SER A 78 -15.50 4.77 3.48
N ILE A 79 -16.39 3.81 3.79
CA ILE A 79 -17.50 4.00 4.73
C ILE A 79 -16.96 4.32 6.13
N MET A 80 -16.04 3.51 6.64
CA MET A 80 -15.45 3.68 7.97
C MET A 80 -14.76 5.04 8.11
N ASN A 81 -14.04 5.48 7.09
CA ASN A 81 -13.40 6.80 7.10
C ASN A 81 -14.41 7.95 7.13
N LYS A 82 -15.56 7.82 6.46
CA LYS A 82 -16.64 8.82 6.55
C LYS A 82 -17.27 8.87 7.94
N VAL A 83 -17.47 7.71 8.58
CA VAL A 83 -18.00 7.63 9.94
C VAL A 83 -17.04 8.26 10.94
N LYS A 84 -15.76 7.86 10.92
CA LYS A 84 -14.73 8.41 11.80
C LYS A 84 -14.62 9.94 11.70
N LYS A 85 -14.65 10.49 10.48
CA LYS A 85 -14.60 11.94 10.24
C LYS A 85 -15.81 12.72 10.75
N ARG A 86 -16.96 12.07 10.94
CA ARG A 86 -18.19 12.72 11.42
C ARG A 86 -18.39 12.58 12.92
N ALA A 87 -17.68 11.63 13.55
CA ALA A 87 -17.73 11.40 14.99
C ALA A 87 -16.66 12.20 15.77
N LEU A 88 -15.60 12.64 15.07
CA LEU A 88 -14.58 13.59 15.52
C LEU A 88 -15.03 15.02 15.18
#